data_AF-A0AAU9SR48-F1
#
_entry.id   AF-A0AAU9SR48-F1
#
_cell.length_a   1.000
_cell.length_b   1.000
_cell.length_c   1.000
_cell.angle_alpha   90.00
_cell.angle_beta   90.00
_cell.angle_gamma   90.00
#
_symmetry.space_group_name_H-M   'P 1'
#
loop_
_entity.id
_entity.type
_entity.pdbx_description
1 polymer ?
#
loop_
_entity_poly.entity_id
_entity_poly.type
_entity_poly.pdbx_seq_one_letter_code
_entity_poly.pdbx_strand_id
1 'polypeptide(L)'
;MGSSGSLRKLSVTGLQNDSIFSFIAQHAGSLKTLKVPRSGLSNSGVVNVAEKLSSLTFLDLSYCCKVGPEAIQAIGKHCKSLIEFCRNMHPLDVASVVSHDDEAYAIATTMPKLKRLEIAYHRVSTDGVLKILSSCVFLEFLELRGCWDVQLDNKFFKEKFPDMKVLGPRVIGFYDMINDWEDCCSDYFSDGSDYLAWEFLEDGEMGEFYEDEFEHGWDDNFYADRVNIDLEPHIWPPSP
;
A
#
# COMPACT_ATOMS: atom_id res chain seq x y z
N MET A 1 -20.80 40.40 -9.78
CA MET A 1 -19.44 39.81 -9.79
C MET A 1 -19.39 38.79 -8.67
N GLY A 2 -19.70 37.52 -8.98
CA GLY A 2 -19.70 36.46 -7.98
C GLY A 2 -18.26 35.98 -7.78
N SER A 3 -17.78 35.98 -6.54
CA SER A 3 -16.53 35.33 -6.16
C SER A 3 -16.69 33.83 -6.35
N SER A 4 -16.37 33.31 -7.54
CA SER A 4 -16.19 31.87 -7.75
C SER A 4 -14.93 31.47 -7.01
N GLY A 5 -15.09 31.06 -5.75
CA GLY A 5 -14.03 30.45 -4.97
C GLY A 5 -13.45 29.29 -5.79
N SER A 6 -12.24 29.48 -6.32
CA SER A 6 -11.57 28.46 -7.10
C SER A 6 -11.23 27.31 -6.14
N LEU A 7 -11.90 26.17 -6.30
CA LEU A 7 -11.65 24.99 -5.47
C LEU A 7 -10.19 24.56 -5.68
N ARG A 8 -9.38 24.63 -4.62
CA ARG A 8 -7.94 24.29 -4.66
C ARG A 8 -7.64 22.93 -4.07
N LYS A 9 -8.53 22.38 -3.25
CA LYS A 9 -8.33 21.10 -2.58
C LYS A 9 -9.64 20.31 -2.62
N LEU A 10 -9.54 19.05 -3.03
CA LEU A 10 -10.67 18.12 -3.09
C LEU A 10 -10.21 16.76 -2.58
N SER A 11 -11.01 16.15 -1.72
CA SER A 11 -10.79 14.81 -1.18
C SER A 11 -12.09 14.04 -1.29
N VAL A 12 -12.11 12.97 -2.09
CA VAL A 12 -13.29 12.12 -2.31
C VAL A 12 -12.87 10.67 -2.35
N THR A 13 -13.32 9.87 -1.40
CA THR A 13 -12.99 8.44 -1.33
C THR A 13 -14.03 7.61 -2.07
N GLY A 14 -13.64 6.51 -2.71
CA GLY A 14 -14.61 5.52 -3.20
C GLY A 14 -15.38 5.93 -4.46
N LEU A 15 -14.75 6.68 -5.38
CA LEU A 15 -15.38 6.98 -6.67
C LEU A 15 -15.63 5.68 -7.44
N GLN A 16 -16.86 5.47 -7.90
CA GLN A 16 -17.27 4.18 -8.45
C GLN A 16 -16.82 3.97 -9.91
N ASN A 17 -16.59 5.05 -10.65
CA ASN A 17 -16.25 4.97 -12.08
C ASN A 17 -15.52 6.24 -12.58
N ASP A 18 -14.99 6.12 -13.80
CA ASP A 18 -14.24 7.17 -14.50
C ASP A 18 -15.06 8.39 -14.87
N SER A 19 -16.38 8.27 -15.02
CA SER A 19 -17.24 9.38 -15.40
C SER A 19 -17.25 10.48 -14.35
N ILE A 20 -17.31 10.10 -13.06
CA ILE A 20 -17.26 11.06 -11.95
C ILE A 20 -15.88 11.70 -11.87
N PHE A 21 -14.81 10.91 -12.02
CA PHE A 21 -13.45 11.43 -12.04
C PHE A 21 -13.21 12.40 -13.20
N SER A 22 -13.76 12.10 -14.37
CA SER A 22 -13.71 12.97 -15.55
C SER A 22 -14.46 14.27 -15.33
N PHE A 23 -15.63 14.21 -14.69
CA PHE A 23 -16.39 15.41 -14.33
C PHE A 23 -15.59 16.31 -13.39
N ILE A 24 -14.93 15.73 -12.37
CA ILE A 24 -14.03 16.48 -11.48
C ILE A 24 -12.91 17.13 -12.28
N ALA A 25 -12.19 16.37 -13.10
CA ALA A 25 -11.05 16.87 -13.86
C ALA A 25 -11.44 18.01 -14.83
N GLN A 26 -12.61 17.93 -15.46
CA GLN A 26 -13.11 18.96 -16.38
C GLN A 26 -13.42 20.29 -15.69
N HIS A 27 -13.89 20.27 -14.44
CA HIS A 27 -14.34 21.47 -13.74
C HIS A 27 -13.37 21.95 -12.64
N ALA A 28 -12.32 21.17 -12.35
CA ALA A 28 -11.34 21.44 -11.31
C ALA A 28 -9.95 21.80 -11.86
N GLY A 29 -9.87 22.48 -13.00
CA GLY A 29 -8.57 22.84 -13.61
C GLY A 29 -7.66 23.74 -12.75
N SER A 30 -8.18 24.32 -11.66
CA SER A 30 -7.41 25.11 -10.69
C SER A 30 -6.95 24.32 -9.45
N LEU A 31 -7.26 23.03 -9.40
CA LEU A 31 -7.03 22.19 -8.24
C LEU A 31 -5.53 22.00 -7.98
N LYS A 32 -5.12 22.18 -6.73
CA LYS A 32 -3.75 21.98 -6.26
C LYS A 32 -3.59 20.65 -5.53
N THR A 33 -4.64 20.21 -4.84
CA THR A 33 -4.66 18.97 -4.08
C THR A 33 -5.85 18.13 -4.50
N LEU A 34 -5.60 16.92 -4.99
CA LEU A 34 -6.63 15.93 -5.28
C LEU A 34 -6.32 14.66 -4.49
N LYS A 35 -7.27 14.23 -3.66
CA LYS A 35 -7.22 12.91 -3.02
C LYS A 35 -8.42 12.11 -3.49
N VAL A 36 -8.17 10.97 -4.11
CA VAL A 36 -9.23 10.05 -4.54
C VAL A 36 -8.95 8.60 -4.15
N PRO A 37 -8.61 8.30 -2.88
CA PRO A 37 -8.23 6.95 -2.49
C PRO A 37 -9.41 5.97 -2.61
N ARG A 38 -9.10 4.67 -2.72
CA ARG A 38 -10.08 3.57 -2.83
C ARG A 38 -11.08 3.74 -3.97
N SER A 39 -10.68 4.42 -5.04
CA SER A 39 -11.56 4.70 -6.17
C SER A 39 -11.39 3.66 -7.28
N GLY A 40 -12.50 3.26 -7.90
CA GLY A 40 -12.58 2.36 -9.04
C GLY A 40 -12.17 3.02 -10.37
N LEU A 41 -11.08 3.80 -10.36
CA LEU A 41 -10.56 4.47 -11.54
C LEU A 41 -9.83 3.48 -12.44
N SER A 42 -10.17 3.46 -13.73
CA SER A 42 -9.43 2.68 -14.70
C SER A 42 -8.17 3.43 -15.16
N ASN A 43 -7.19 2.65 -15.61
CA ASN A 43 -5.99 3.17 -16.23
C ASN A 43 -6.31 4.14 -17.40
N SER A 44 -7.25 3.80 -18.28
CA SER A 44 -7.65 4.68 -19.40
C SER A 44 -8.42 5.92 -18.95
N GLY A 45 -9.26 5.81 -17.92
CA GLY A 45 -9.98 6.93 -17.32
C GLY A 45 -9.02 8.01 -16.81
N VAL A 46 -7.93 7.61 -16.15
CA VAL A 46 -6.91 8.54 -15.68
C VAL A 46 -6.12 9.16 -16.83
N VAL A 47 -5.71 8.35 -17.82
CA VAL A 47 -4.97 8.84 -19.01
C VAL A 47 -5.76 9.93 -19.74
N ASN A 48 -7.07 9.73 -19.93
CA ASN A 48 -7.94 10.65 -20.67
C ASN A 48 -8.04 12.05 -20.05
N VAL A 49 -7.77 12.19 -18.75
CA VAL A 49 -8.02 13.44 -18.02
C VAL A 49 -6.78 14.05 -17.39
N ALA A 50 -5.64 13.37 -17.46
CA ALA A 50 -4.38 13.79 -16.85
C ALA A 50 -3.96 15.23 -17.25
N GLU A 51 -4.18 15.63 -18.51
CA GLU A 51 -3.90 16.99 -18.99
C GLU A 51 -4.68 18.07 -18.23
N LYS A 52 -5.92 17.78 -17.85
CA LYS A 52 -6.80 18.73 -17.15
C LYS A 52 -6.39 18.95 -15.69
N LEU A 53 -5.54 18.07 -15.16
CA LEU A 53 -5.01 18.10 -13.80
C LEU A 53 -3.62 18.75 -13.71
N SER A 54 -3.16 19.43 -14.76
CA SER A 54 -1.81 20.01 -14.87
C SER A 54 -1.39 20.98 -13.75
N SER A 55 -2.35 21.53 -13.00
CA SER A 55 -2.10 22.47 -11.91
C SER A 55 -1.84 21.79 -10.55
N LEU A 56 -2.01 20.47 -10.44
CA LEU A 56 -1.82 19.70 -9.20
C LEU A 56 -0.40 19.79 -8.66
N THR A 57 -0.31 19.95 -7.34
CA THR A 57 0.91 19.87 -6.54
C THR A 57 0.90 18.67 -5.60
N PHE A 58 -0.29 18.16 -5.26
CA PHE A 58 -0.50 16.97 -4.44
C PHE A 58 -1.53 16.06 -5.09
N LEU A 59 -1.22 14.77 -5.22
CA LEU A 59 -2.14 13.74 -5.71
C LEU A 59 -2.07 12.48 -4.84
N ASP A 60 -3.23 11.97 -4.43
CA ASP A 60 -3.36 10.69 -3.75
C ASP A 60 -4.31 9.76 -4.50
N LEU A 61 -3.74 8.65 -4.99
CA LEU A 61 -4.39 7.53 -5.70
C LEU A 61 -4.24 6.22 -4.91
N SER A 62 -4.07 6.30 -3.59
CA SER A 62 -3.91 5.10 -2.76
C SER A 62 -5.12 4.17 -2.88
N TYR A 63 -4.87 2.87 -2.96
CA TYR A 63 -5.89 1.82 -3.07
C TYR A 63 -6.74 1.87 -4.36
N CYS A 64 -6.25 2.54 -5.41
CA CYS A 64 -6.84 2.48 -6.75
C CYS A 64 -6.24 1.32 -7.55
N CYS A 65 -6.72 0.09 -7.32
CA CYS A 65 -6.11 -1.15 -7.83
C CYS A 65 -6.11 -1.31 -9.37
N LYS A 66 -6.97 -0.57 -10.08
CA LYS A 66 -7.08 -0.59 -11.55
C LYS A 66 -6.21 0.47 -12.25
N VAL A 67 -5.51 1.32 -11.49
CA VAL A 67 -4.55 2.29 -12.00
C VAL A 67 -3.20 1.60 -12.17
N GLY A 68 -2.60 1.72 -13.36
CA GLY A 68 -1.33 1.09 -13.69
C GLY A 68 -0.29 2.08 -14.23
N PRO A 69 0.83 1.59 -14.76
CA PRO A 69 1.98 2.41 -15.13
C PRO A 69 1.68 3.46 -16.20
N GLU A 70 0.78 3.19 -17.15
CA GLU A 70 0.41 4.15 -18.20
C GLU A 70 -0.30 5.38 -17.65
N ALA A 71 -1.23 5.19 -16.71
CA ALA A 71 -1.90 6.27 -15.98
C ALA A 71 -0.93 7.09 -15.15
N ILE A 72 -0.03 6.43 -14.42
CA ILE A 72 1.04 7.09 -13.63
C ILE A 72 1.94 7.92 -14.56
N GLN A 73 2.31 7.37 -15.72
CA GLN A 73 3.13 8.07 -16.71
C GLN A 73 2.39 9.28 -17.29
N ALA A 74 1.10 9.16 -17.59
CA ALA A 74 0.28 10.26 -18.08
C ALA A 74 0.18 11.39 -17.04
N ILE A 75 -0.07 11.04 -15.77
CA ILE A 75 -0.04 12.01 -14.66
C ILE A 75 1.30 12.73 -14.64
N GLY A 76 2.43 12.02 -14.62
CA GLY A 76 3.72 12.68 -14.54
C GLY A 76 4.08 13.47 -15.79
N LYS A 77 3.60 13.07 -16.97
CA LYS A 77 3.76 13.84 -18.23
C LYS A 77 3.00 15.17 -18.18
N HIS A 78 1.82 15.23 -17.60
CA HIS A 78 0.97 16.42 -17.64
C HIS A 78 0.99 17.27 -16.35
N CYS A 79 1.12 16.64 -15.19
CA CYS A 79 1.13 17.29 -13.87
C CYS A 79 2.55 17.72 -13.47
N LYS A 80 3.17 18.62 -14.26
CA LYS A 80 4.57 19.05 -14.04
C LYS A 80 4.83 19.85 -12.77
N SER A 81 3.76 20.24 -12.07
CA SER A 81 3.82 20.93 -10.77
C SER A 81 3.71 19.98 -9.59
N LEU A 82 3.61 18.66 -9.81
CA LEU A 82 3.41 17.67 -8.75
C LEU A 82 4.66 17.60 -7.85
N ILE A 83 4.43 17.77 -6.55
CA ILE A 83 5.45 17.77 -5.49
C ILE A 83 5.26 16.58 -4.55
N GLU A 84 4.01 16.16 -4.32
CA GLU A 84 3.68 15.05 -3.44
C GLU A 84 2.78 14.06 -4.17
N PHE A 85 3.14 12.78 -4.11
CA PHE A 85 2.38 11.70 -4.74
C PHE A 85 2.22 10.51 -3.78
N CYS A 86 0.96 10.13 -3.52
CA CYS A 86 0.61 8.97 -2.71
C CYS A 86 -0.04 7.89 -3.58
N ARG A 87 0.53 6.70 -3.54
CA ARG A 87 0.12 5.51 -4.28
C ARG A 87 0.36 4.29 -3.39
N ASN A 88 -0.32 4.25 -2.25
CA ASN A 88 -0.23 3.09 -1.35
C ASN A 88 -1.18 1.98 -1.81
N MET A 89 -0.84 0.72 -1.57
CA MET A 89 -1.67 -0.43 -1.92
C MET A 89 -2.14 -1.20 -0.67
N HIS A 90 -3.18 -2.01 -0.83
CA HIS A 90 -3.56 -2.98 0.21
C HIS A 90 -2.81 -4.30 -0.03
N PRO A 91 -2.29 -4.99 1.00
CA PRO A 91 -1.60 -6.27 0.84
C PRO A 91 -2.41 -7.33 0.06
N LEU A 92 -3.73 -7.36 0.25
CA LEU A 92 -4.63 -8.27 -0.47
C LEU A 92 -4.73 -7.93 -1.97
N ASP A 93 -4.63 -6.66 -2.34
CA ASP A 93 -4.75 -6.21 -3.73
C ASP A 93 -3.49 -6.54 -4.55
N VAL A 94 -2.35 -6.79 -3.88
CA VAL A 94 -1.06 -7.06 -4.52
C VAL A 94 -0.66 -8.52 -4.48
N ALA A 95 -1.50 -9.40 -3.92
CA ALA A 95 -1.20 -10.82 -3.76
C ALA A 95 -0.94 -11.53 -5.09
N SER A 96 -1.64 -11.12 -6.16
CA SER A 96 -1.49 -11.66 -7.52
C SER A 96 -0.63 -10.79 -8.43
N VAL A 97 -0.10 -9.66 -7.95
CA VAL A 97 0.73 -8.76 -8.75
C VAL A 97 2.17 -9.26 -8.79
N VAL A 98 2.72 -9.42 -9.99
CA VAL A 98 4.10 -9.88 -10.20
C VAL A 98 5.12 -8.79 -9.85
N SER A 99 4.89 -7.56 -10.31
CA SER A 99 5.81 -6.43 -10.08
C SER A 99 5.11 -5.10 -10.31
N HIS A 100 5.57 -4.06 -9.60
CA HIS A 100 5.22 -2.66 -9.83
C HIS A 100 6.42 -1.82 -10.33
N ASP A 101 7.49 -2.44 -10.82
CA ASP A 101 8.66 -1.73 -11.31
C ASP A 101 8.33 -0.79 -12.48
N ASP A 102 7.36 -1.15 -13.33
CA ASP A 102 6.90 -0.27 -14.40
C ASP A 102 6.26 1.02 -13.86
N GLU A 103 5.54 0.95 -12.72
CA GLU A 103 5.05 2.16 -12.05
C GLU A 103 6.22 2.99 -11.49
N ALA A 104 7.22 2.33 -10.89
CA ALA A 104 8.42 3.00 -10.39
C ALA A 104 9.20 3.71 -11.51
N TYR A 105 9.36 3.06 -12.66
CA TYR A 105 9.99 3.62 -13.85
C TYR A 105 9.17 4.78 -14.44
N ALA A 106 7.84 4.69 -14.46
CA ALA A 106 6.97 5.78 -14.87
C ALA A 106 7.16 7.01 -13.97
N ILE A 107 7.21 6.84 -12.65
CA ILE A 107 7.47 7.92 -11.69
C ILE A 107 8.85 8.53 -11.95
N ALA A 108 9.90 7.69 -11.96
CA ALA A 108 11.29 8.13 -12.13
C ALA A 108 11.48 8.93 -13.43
N THR A 109 10.85 8.51 -14.52
CA THR A 109 11.02 9.15 -15.84
C THR A 109 10.22 10.45 -15.99
N THR A 110 9.12 10.63 -15.25
CA THR A 110 8.17 11.72 -15.53
C THR A 110 8.00 12.74 -14.41
N MET A 111 8.38 12.40 -13.17
CA MET A 111 8.14 13.20 -11.96
C MET A 111 9.43 13.59 -11.20
N PRO A 112 10.45 14.19 -11.84
CA PRO A 112 11.75 14.45 -11.21
C PRO A 112 11.71 15.52 -10.10
N LYS A 113 10.59 16.24 -9.93
CA LYS A 113 10.40 17.32 -8.95
C LYS A 113 9.71 16.87 -7.65
N LEU A 114 9.40 15.58 -7.51
CA LEU A 114 8.78 15.07 -6.29
C LEU A 114 9.68 15.31 -5.08
N LYS A 115 9.04 15.72 -3.99
CA LYS A 115 9.62 15.86 -2.64
C LYS A 115 9.10 14.81 -1.68
N ARG A 116 7.86 14.36 -1.87
CA ARG A 116 7.23 13.29 -1.07
C ARG A 116 6.68 12.22 -2.00
N LEU A 117 7.08 10.98 -1.77
CA LEU A 117 6.55 9.82 -2.46
C LEU A 117 6.14 8.76 -1.44
N GLU A 118 4.91 8.26 -1.59
CA GLU A 118 4.42 7.12 -0.82
C GLU A 118 3.98 6.00 -1.76
N ILE A 119 4.63 4.84 -1.62
CA ILE A 119 4.36 3.64 -2.42
C ILE A 119 4.31 2.39 -1.52
N ALA A 120 3.74 2.52 -0.32
CA ALA A 120 3.66 1.42 0.64
C ALA A 120 2.91 0.21 0.06
N TYR A 121 3.35 -0.98 0.45
CA TYR A 121 2.82 -2.29 0.04
C TYR A 121 2.90 -2.56 -1.47
N HIS A 122 3.74 -1.84 -2.22
CA HIS A 122 4.03 -2.19 -3.59
C HIS A 122 4.99 -3.39 -3.68
N ARG A 123 4.73 -4.28 -4.65
CA ARG A 123 5.69 -5.27 -5.17
C ARG A 123 6.77 -4.61 -6.05
N VAL A 124 7.51 -3.65 -5.49
CA VAL A 124 8.60 -2.93 -6.17
C VAL A 124 9.94 -3.54 -5.78
N SER A 125 10.83 -3.71 -6.77
CA SER A 125 12.18 -4.23 -6.54
C SER A 125 13.12 -3.15 -6.01
N THR A 126 14.29 -3.59 -5.54
CA THR A 126 15.39 -2.69 -5.18
C THR A 126 15.79 -1.80 -6.36
N ASP A 127 15.85 -2.35 -7.57
CA ASP A 127 16.23 -1.59 -8.77
C ASP A 127 15.17 -0.54 -9.13
N GLY A 128 13.88 -0.86 -8.98
CA GLY A 128 12.78 0.09 -9.15
C GLY A 128 12.91 1.30 -8.21
N VAL A 129 13.20 1.05 -6.93
CA VAL A 129 13.43 2.10 -5.93
C VAL A 129 14.70 2.90 -6.23
N LEU A 130 15.81 2.24 -6.57
CA LEU A 130 17.05 2.93 -6.95
C LEU A 130 16.85 3.83 -8.18
N LYS A 131 16.01 3.41 -9.13
CA LYS A 131 15.68 4.22 -10.30
C LYS A 131 14.93 5.49 -9.90
N ILE A 132 13.95 5.40 -9.00
CA ILE A 132 13.26 6.57 -8.44
C ILE A 132 14.27 7.48 -7.75
N LEU A 133 15.09 6.96 -6.84
CA LEU A 133 16.07 7.74 -6.09
C LEU A 133 17.09 8.46 -6.99
N SER A 134 17.50 7.82 -8.09
CA SER A 134 18.42 8.42 -9.05
C SER A 134 17.82 9.58 -9.86
N SER A 135 16.50 9.62 -10.03
CA SER A 135 15.81 10.55 -10.94
C SER A 135 15.03 11.65 -10.20
N CYS A 136 14.45 11.33 -9.04
CA CYS A 136 13.75 12.26 -8.15
C CYS A 136 14.74 12.88 -7.14
N VAL A 137 15.64 13.73 -7.63
CA VAL A 137 16.76 14.29 -6.84
C VAL A 137 16.33 15.25 -5.72
N PHE A 138 15.07 15.69 -5.71
CA PHE A 138 14.50 16.58 -4.69
C PHE A 138 13.70 15.81 -3.62
N LEU A 139 13.76 14.48 -3.61
CA LEU A 139 12.98 13.67 -2.69
C LEU A 139 13.48 13.87 -1.25
N GLU A 140 12.59 14.36 -0.39
CA GLU A 140 12.83 14.62 1.03
C GLU A 140 12.17 13.54 1.90
N PHE A 141 11.19 12.83 1.37
CA PHE A 141 10.45 11.79 2.07
C PHE A 141 10.07 10.63 1.13
N LEU A 142 10.38 9.41 1.55
CA LEU A 142 10.07 8.18 0.84
C LEU A 142 9.46 7.15 1.80
N GLU A 143 8.26 6.70 1.47
CA GLU A 143 7.55 5.66 2.22
C GLU A 143 7.51 4.35 1.43
N LEU A 144 8.05 3.28 2.03
CA LEU A 144 8.23 1.95 1.45
C LEU A 144 7.69 0.82 2.36
N ARG A 145 6.99 1.12 3.46
CA ARG A 145 6.48 0.08 4.37
C ARG A 145 5.74 -1.02 3.60
N GLY A 146 6.11 -2.27 3.84
CA GLY A 146 5.50 -3.43 3.20
C GLY A 146 6.00 -3.71 1.79
N CYS A 147 6.98 -2.97 1.27
CA CYS A 147 7.67 -3.29 0.02
C CYS A 147 8.76 -4.35 0.29
N TRP A 148 8.34 -5.60 0.53
CA TRP A 148 9.20 -6.68 1.02
C TRP A 148 10.34 -7.07 0.07
N ASP A 149 10.20 -6.77 -1.23
CA ASP A 149 11.20 -7.10 -2.25
C ASP A 149 12.36 -6.06 -2.32
N VAL A 150 12.28 -4.99 -1.50
CA VAL A 150 13.30 -3.94 -1.40
C VAL A 150 14.36 -4.32 -0.36
N GLN A 151 15.59 -4.49 -0.82
CA GLN A 151 16.76 -4.84 -0.01
C GLN A 151 17.65 -3.62 0.24
N LEU A 152 17.04 -2.55 0.75
CA LEU A 152 17.74 -1.33 1.18
C LEU A 152 17.56 -1.16 2.67
N ASP A 153 18.67 -1.09 3.41
CA ASP A 153 18.65 -0.93 4.86
C ASP A 153 18.80 0.55 5.28
N ASN A 154 18.62 0.79 6.58
CA ASN A 154 18.77 2.13 7.14
C ASN A 154 20.19 2.69 6.97
N LYS A 155 21.21 1.83 6.87
CA LYS A 155 22.59 2.25 6.67
C LYS A 155 22.78 2.84 5.28
N PHE A 156 22.27 2.19 4.25
CA PHE A 156 22.27 2.67 2.88
C PHE A 156 21.67 4.09 2.78
N PHE A 157 20.48 4.29 3.36
CA PHE A 157 19.82 5.59 3.31
C PHE A 157 20.57 6.68 4.08
N LYS A 158 21.12 6.37 5.27
CA LYS A 158 21.93 7.31 6.03
C LYS A 158 23.21 7.73 5.29
N GLU A 159 23.85 6.80 4.58
CA GLU A 159 25.08 7.08 3.84
C GLU A 159 24.83 7.84 2.52
N LYS A 160 23.76 7.51 1.80
CA LYS A 160 23.49 8.07 0.46
C LYS A 160 22.54 9.27 0.48
N PHE A 161 21.62 9.33 1.43
CA PHE A 161 20.52 10.31 1.51
C PHE A 161 20.30 10.77 2.97
N PRO A 162 21.30 11.41 3.61
CA PRO A 162 21.28 11.69 5.05
C PRO A 162 20.11 12.60 5.50
N ASP A 163 19.66 13.52 4.65
CA ASP A 163 18.57 14.45 4.96
C ASP A 163 17.18 13.90 4.57
N MET A 164 17.12 12.74 3.91
CA MET A 164 15.87 12.15 3.44
C MET A 164 15.23 11.31 4.54
N LYS A 165 13.96 11.57 4.83
CA LYS A 165 13.18 10.75 5.76
C LYS A 165 12.63 9.53 5.03
N VAL A 166 13.01 8.34 5.50
CA VAL A 166 12.55 7.07 4.93
C VAL A 166 11.75 6.28 5.96
N LEU A 167 10.64 5.68 5.52
CA LEU A 167 9.83 4.76 6.32
C LEU A 167 9.75 3.39 5.60
N GLY A 168 9.86 2.30 6.36
CA GLY A 168 9.98 0.96 5.78
C GLY A 168 11.39 0.66 5.22
N PRO A 169 11.57 -0.37 4.39
CA PRO A 169 10.53 -1.26 3.84
C PRO A 169 10.00 -2.31 4.82
N ARG A 170 10.81 -2.69 5.82
CA ARG A 170 10.40 -3.65 6.85
C ARG A 170 9.35 -3.01 7.76
N VAL A 171 8.22 -3.70 7.90
CA VAL A 171 7.26 -3.45 8.97
C VAL A 171 7.64 -4.45 10.05
N ILE A 172 8.23 -3.98 11.15
CA ILE A 172 8.45 -4.82 12.33
C ILE A 172 7.04 -5.13 12.86
N GLY A 173 6.56 -6.35 12.61
CA GLY A 173 5.32 -6.81 13.23
C GLY A 173 5.51 -6.90 14.75
N PHE A 174 4.41 -6.95 15.52
CA PHE A 174 4.50 -7.24 16.96
C PHE A 174 5.35 -8.49 17.26
N TYR A 175 5.32 -9.50 16.38
CA TYR A 175 6.14 -10.70 16.47
C TYR A 175 7.62 -10.48 16.18
N ASP A 176 7.98 -9.64 15.19
CA ASP A 176 9.39 -9.30 14.93
C ASP A 176 9.98 -8.46 16.08
N MET A 177 9.15 -7.64 16.72
CA MET A 177 9.54 -6.88 17.92
C MET A 177 9.77 -7.80 19.13
N ILE A 178 9.04 -8.91 19.23
CA ILE A 178 9.25 -9.94 20.27
C ILE A 178 10.53 -10.74 19.99
N ASN A 179 10.81 -11.09 18.73
CA ASN A 179 12.04 -11.81 18.38
C ASN A 179 13.30 -10.95 18.62
N ASP A 180 13.26 -9.65 18.28
CA ASP A 180 14.35 -8.72 18.63
C ASP A 180 14.45 -8.48 20.16
N TRP A 181 13.34 -8.64 20.90
CA TRP A 181 13.30 -8.59 22.36
C TRP A 181 13.83 -9.88 23.00
N GLU A 182 13.61 -11.05 22.39
CA GLU A 182 14.20 -12.33 22.81
C GLU A 182 15.72 -12.34 22.59
N ASP A 183 16.21 -11.73 21.51
CA ASP A 183 17.65 -11.50 21.31
C ASP A 183 18.24 -10.56 22.38
N CYS A 184 17.49 -9.55 22.85
CA CYS A 184 17.89 -8.69 23.98
C CYS A 184 17.69 -9.33 25.37
N CYS A 185 16.83 -10.35 25.48
CA CYS A 185 16.54 -11.06 26.74
C CYS A 185 17.36 -12.33 26.92
N SER A 186 18.03 -12.82 25.88
CA SER A 186 18.95 -13.96 25.97
C SER A 186 20.15 -13.69 26.89
N ASP A 187 20.51 -12.41 27.09
CA ASP A 187 21.56 -12.00 28.03
C ASP A 187 21.08 -11.87 29.49
N TYR A 188 19.76 -11.88 29.74
CA TYR A 188 19.18 -11.73 31.09
C TYR A 188 18.48 -12.98 31.63
N PHE A 189 18.16 -13.97 30.80
CA PHE A 189 17.65 -15.27 31.24
C PHE A 189 18.74 -16.35 31.17
N SER A 190 19.83 -16.11 31.90
CA SER A 190 20.66 -17.19 32.44
C SER A 190 20.37 -17.36 33.94
N ASP A 191 19.10 -17.56 34.28
CA ASP A 191 18.73 -18.40 35.42
C ASP A 191 17.28 -18.84 35.23
N GLY A 192 17.06 -20.13 35.46
CA GLY A 192 15.95 -20.88 34.92
C GLY A 192 14.59 -20.55 35.52
N SER A 193 13.55 -20.84 34.74
CA SER A 193 12.20 -21.12 35.23
C SER A 193 11.29 -21.41 34.04
N ASP A 194 11.23 -22.68 33.63
CA ASP A 194 10.15 -23.22 32.80
C ASP A 194 8.81 -22.99 33.53
N TYR A 195 7.98 -22.07 33.04
CA TYR A 195 6.55 -22.04 33.37
C TYR A 195 5.74 -22.16 32.09
N LEU A 196 5.43 -23.41 31.78
CA LEU A 196 4.39 -23.85 30.85
C LEU A 196 3.03 -23.28 31.31
N ALA A 197 2.32 -22.61 30.41
CA ALA A 197 0.93 -22.21 30.62
C ALA A 197 0.02 -22.93 29.62
N TRP A 198 -0.19 -24.24 29.83
CA TRP A 198 -1.20 -25.03 29.11
C TRP A 198 -2.04 -25.91 30.06
N GLU A 199 -2.24 -25.50 31.30
CA GLU A 199 -3.27 -26.11 32.16
C GLU A 199 -4.57 -25.33 32.02
N PHE A 200 -5.57 -25.92 31.39
CA PHE A 200 -6.93 -26.05 31.91
C PHE A 200 -7.73 -26.95 30.96
N LEU A 201 -7.90 -28.22 31.36
CA LEU A 201 -9.19 -28.89 31.58
C LEU A 201 -8.96 -30.41 31.68
N GLU A 202 -8.79 -30.87 32.92
CA GLU A 202 -9.17 -32.21 33.34
C GLU A 202 -10.70 -32.28 33.36
N ASP A 203 -11.29 -33.18 32.58
CA ASP A 203 -12.28 -34.15 33.07
C ASP A 203 -12.57 -35.18 31.97
N GLY A 204 -12.71 -36.43 32.38
CA GLY A 204 -12.47 -37.62 31.57
C GLY A 204 -13.55 -38.01 30.56
N GLU A 205 -13.12 -38.68 29.49
CA GLU A 205 -13.31 -40.13 29.30
C GLU A 205 -12.53 -40.59 28.06
N MET A 206 -11.72 -41.63 28.23
CA MET A 206 -11.10 -42.40 27.15
C MET A 206 -12.20 -43.24 26.49
N GLY A 207 -12.59 -42.88 25.27
CA GLY A 207 -13.52 -43.64 24.43
C GLY A 207 -12.82 -44.12 23.15
N GLU A 208 -12.94 -45.41 22.87
CA GLU A 208 -12.17 -46.19 21.91
C GLU A 208 -12.44 -45.91 20.43
N PHE A 209 -11.42 -46.28 19.65
CA PHE A 209 -11.33 -46.60 18.24
C PHE A 209 -12.64 -47.05 17.53
N TYR A 210 -12.99 -46.40 16.41
CA TYR A 210 -13.62 -47.05 15.26
C TYR A 210 -13.11 -46.42 13.96
N GLU A 211 -12.38 -47.23 13.18
CA GLU A 211 -12.24 -47.10 11.73
C GLU A 211 -13.61 -47.35 11.09
N ASP A 212 -14.00 -46.51 10.12
CA ASP A 212 -14.90 -46.93 9.04
C ASP A 212 -14.48 -46.21 7.75
N GLU A 213 -13.93 -47.00 6.81
CA GLU A 213 -13.83 -46.68 5.39
C GLU A 213 -15.24 -46.62 4.79
N PHE A 214 -15.58 -45.59 4.01
CA PHE A 214 -16.47 -45.75 2.86
C PHE A 214 -16.15 -44.75 1.73
N GLU A 215 -16.19 -45.31 0.52
CA GLU A 215 -15.79 -44.82 -0.78
C GLU A 215 -16.53 -43.59 -1.33
N HIS A 216 -15.79 -42.87 -2.19
CA HIS A 216 -16.19 -42.21 -3.45
C HIS A 216 -17.54 -41.49 -3.58
N GLY A 217 -17.45 -40.18 -3.80
CA GLY A 217 -18.46 -39.41 -4.52
C GLY A 217 -17.98 -37.97 -4.76
N TRP A 218 -17.43 -37.71 -5.95
CA TRP A 218 -17.22 -36.35 -6.43
C TRP A 218 -18.59 -35.82 -6.83
N ASP A 219 -19.06 -34.77 -6.16
CA ASP A 219 -20.20 -34.00 -6.64
C ASP A 219 -19.88 -32.50 -6.58
N ASP A 220 -19.66 -31.93 -7.76
CA ASP A 220 -19.51 -30.52 -8.03
C ASP A 220 -20.83 -29.82 -7.70
N ASN A 221 -20.96 -29.23 -6.50
CA ASN A 221 -21.89 -28.12 -6.22
C ASN A 221 -21.75 -27.63 -4.76
N PHE A 222 -20.74 -26.80 -4.47
CA PHE A 222 -20.70 -25.97 -3.25
C PHE A 222 -20.18 -24.55 -3.53
N TYR A 223 -20.50 -24.01 -4.72
CA TYR A 223 -20.45 -22.56 -5.02
C TYR A 223 -21.81 -21.90 -4.75
N ALA A 224 -22.30 -22.03 -3.52
CA ALA A 224 -23.33 -21.14 -2.99
C ALA A 224 -23.37 -21.38 -1.48
N ASP A 225 -23.37 -20.29 -0.71
CA ASP A 225 -23.62 -20.28 0.73
C ASP A 225 -22.51 -20.82 1.63
N ARG A 226 -21.51 -19.96 1.91
CA ARG A 226 -21.06 -19.61 3.28
C ARG A 226 -19.83 -18.70 3.24
N VAL A 227 -20.05 -17.38 3.17
CA VAL A 227 -19.19 -16.42 3.88
C VAL A 227 -20.09 -15.33 4.47
N ASN A 228 -20.91 -15.73 5.44
CA ASN A 228 -21.38 -14.82 6.48
C ASN A 228 -20.64 -15.25 7.74
N ILE A 229 -19.44 -14.69 7.92
CA ILE A 229 -18.77 -14.66 9.21
C ILE A 229 -18.42 -13.19 9.41
N ASP A 230 -19.19 -12.57 10.30
CA ASP A 230 -18.88 -11.28 10.91
C ASP A 230 -17.47 -11.36 11.51
N LEU A 231 -16.49 -10.77 10.81
CA LEU A 231 -15.19 -10.46 11.37
C LEU A 231 -15.28 -9.06 11.99
N GLU A 232 -15.18 -9.00 13.31
CA GLU A 232 -15.19 -7.77 14.10
C GLU A 232 -14.14 -6.75 13.60
N PRO A 233 -14.44 -5.44 13.60
CA PRO A 233 -13.63 -4.42 12.93
C PRO A 233 -12.45 -3.89 13.78
N HIS A 234 -11.88 -4.68 14.69
CA HIS A 234 -10.92 -4.16 15.69
C HIS A 234 -9.56 -4.85 15.69
N ILE A 235 -8.95 -4.94 14.52
CA ILE A 235 -7.50 -5.10 14.44
C ILE A 235 -7.03 -4.28 13.25
N TRP A 236 -6.69 -3.01 13.49
CA TRP A 236 -5.64 -2.24 12.81
C TRP A 236 -5.70 -0.78 13.29
N PRO A 237 -4.55 -0.11 13.46
CA PRO A 237 -4.56 1.29 13.85
C PRO A 237 -5.21 2.14 12.75
N PRO A 238 -6.04 3.14 13.10
CA PRO A 238 -6.61 4.05 12.11
C PRO A 238 -5.50 4.82 11.42
N SER A 239 -5.63 4.98 10.10
CA SER A 239 -4.73 5.82 9.30
C SER A 239 -4.81 7.29 9.74
N PRO A 240 -3.70 8.06 9.70
CA PRO A 240 -3.69 9.49 10.04
C PRO A 240 -4.61 10.37 9.18
#